data_AF-A0A923IAZ0-F1
#
_entry.id   AF-A0A923IAZ0-F1
#
_cell.length_a   1.000
_cell.length_b   1.000
_cell.length_c   1.000
_cell.angle_alpha   90.00
_cell.angle_beta   90.00
_cell.angle_gamma   90.00
#
_symmetry.space_group_name_H-M   'P 1'
#
loop_
_entity.id
_entity.type
_entity.pdbx_description
1 polymer ?
#
loop_
_entity_poly.entity_id
_entity_poly.type
_entity_poly.pdbx_seq_one_letter_code
_entity_poly.pdbx_strand_id
1 'polypeptide(L)'
;MTTRLAGLPVALVLMLLLASAALIGCGGARSGGEKTGEAVLGADDPAAREVCYANQLIARNEVVAFYMNNPEARPPMQVSVLIQQGALKKAPVCPAGGDFKSFNSQDLGFICSIHGEAPAD
;
A
#
# COMPACT_ATOMS: atom_id res chain seq x y z
N MET A 1 -11.82 54.43 -20.20
CA MET A 1 -11.04 53.41 -20.92
C MET A 1 -11.75 52.08 -20.72
N THR A 2 -12.47 51.65 -21.76
CA THR A 2 -13.41 50.54 -21.76
C THR A 2 -12.71 49.22 -22.07
N THR A 3 -12.85 48.26 -21.16
CA THR A 3 -12.52 46.84 -21.32
C THR A 3 -13.35 46.24 -22.47
N ARG A 4 -12.66 45.66 -23.46
CA ARG A 4 -13.26 44.73 -24.42
C ARG A 4 -12.76 43.32 -24.11
N LEU A 5 -13.61 42.50 -23.52
CA LEU A 5 -13.52 41.04 -23.59
C LEU A 5 -14.71 40.58 -24.42
N ALA A 6 -14.44 40.35 -25.69
CA ALA A 6 -15.40 39.93 -26.69
C ALA A 6 -15.61 38.41 -26.59
N GLY A 7 -16.87 38.01 -26.50
CA GLY A 7 -17.46 36.87 -27.21
C GLY A 7 -16.73 35.53 -27.17
N LEU A 8 -16.96 34.76 -26.10
CA LEU A 8 -17.06 33.31 -26.27
C LEU A 8 -18.51 32.98 -26.71
N PRO A 9 -18.70 32.17 -27.77
CA PRO A 9 -20.03 31.78 -28.21
C PRO A 9 -20.70 30.90 -27.14
N VAL A 10 -21.89 31.32 -26.69
CA VAL A 10 -22.76 30.61 -25.73
C VAL A 10 -23.06 29.17 -26.18
N ALA A 11 -22.93 28.88 -27.47
CA ALA A 11 -23.08 27.54 -28.04
C ALA A 11 -21.97 26.54 -27.64
N LEU A 12 -20.77 27.00 -27.23
CA LEU A 12 -19.66 26.11 -26.86
C LEU A 12 -19.74 25.63 -25.40
N VAL A 13 -20.45 26.37 -24.54
CA VAL A 13 -20.60 26.04 -23.11
C VAL A 13 -21.67 24.96 -22.89
N LEU A 14 -22.63 24.83 -23.80
CA LEU A 14 -23.78 23.92 -23.64
C LEU A 14 -23.53 22.48 -24.14
N MET A 15 -22.46 22.23 -24.91
CA MET A 15 -22.12 20.88 -25.40
C MET A 15 -21.21 20.07 -24.47
N LEU A 16 -20.66 20.65 -23.40
CA LEU A 16 -19.77 19.96 -22.45
C LEU A 16 -20.51 19.37 -21.23
N LEU A 17 -21.83 19.51 -21.13
CA LEU A 17 -22.59 19.16 -19.91
C LEU A 17 -23.47 17.91 -20.01
N LEU A 18 -23.42 17.12 -21.09
CA LEU A 18 -24.39 16.04 -21.35
C LEU A 18 -23.82 14.64 -21.64
N ALA A 19 -22.54 14.37 -21.36
CA ALA A 19 -21.98 13.04 -21.56
C ALA A 19 -21.05 12.63 -20.40
N SER A 20 -21.63 12.19 -19.27
CA SER A 20 -21.04 11.23 -18.31
C SER A 20 -22.00 10.95 -17.14
N ALA A 21 -23.27 10.64 -17.43
CA ALA A 21 -24.23 10.18 -16.43
C ALA A 21 -24.78 8.81 -16.84
N ALA A 22 -23.90 7.82 -16.94
CA ALA A 22 -24.30 6.42 -17.10
C ALA A 22 -23.13 5.50 -16.75
N LEU A 23 -22.87 5.31 -15.46
CA LEU A 23 -22.27 4.10 -14.88
C LEU A 23 -22.61 4.08 -13.38
N ILE A 24 -23.91 4.04 -13.06
CA ILE A 24 -24.39 3.50 -11.78
C ILE A 24 -24.33 1.98 -11.97
N GLY A 25 -23.12 1.45 -11.81
CA GLY A 25 -22.85 0.03 -11.69
C GLY A 25 -22.74 -0.32 -10.22
N CYS A 26 -23.64 -1.17 -9.75
CA CYS A 26 -23.67 -1.73 -8.41
C CYS A 26 -22.31 -2.36 -8.04
N GLY A 27 -21.83 -2.10 -6.82
CA GLY A 27 -20.89 -3.00 -6.15
C GLY A 27 -19.68 -2.34 -5.53
N GLY A 28 -19.77 -2.11 -4.22
CA GLY A 28 -18.60 -2.14 -3.35
C GLY A 28 -18.00 -0.78 -3.02
N ALA A 29 -18.44 -0.21 -1.90
CA ALA A 29 -17.56 0.58 -1.06
C ALA A 29 -16.37 -0.32 -0.65
N ARG A 30 -15.27 -0.29 -1.40
CA ARG A 30 -13.96 -0.75 -0.93
C ARG A 30 -13.39 0.33 -0.02
N SER A 31 -13.92 0.38 1.20
CA SER A 31 -13.13 0.79 2.35
C SER A 31 -12.24 -0.39 2.73
N GLY A 32 -10.93 -0.17 2.81
CA GLY A 32 -10.03 -1.05 3.54
C GLY A 32 -9.07 -1.89 2.70
N GLY A 33 -7.78 -1.64 2.93
CA GLY A 33 -6.68 -2.57 2.66
C GLY A 33 -6.22 -2.64 1.20
N GLU A 34 -5.02 -2.14 0.92
CA GLU A 34 -4.22 -2.63 -0.20
C GLU A 34 -4.07 -4.15 -0.05
N LYS A 35 -4.88 -4.95 -0.75
CA LYS A 35 -4.68 -6.40 -0.84
C LYS A 35 -3.36 -6.65 -1.56
N THR A 36 -2.35 -7.04 -0.81
CA THR A 36 -1.02 -7.35 -1.32
C THR A 36 -0.98 -8.79 -1.83
N GLY A 37 -1.52 -9.00 -3.04
CA GLY A 37 -1.38 -10.24 -3.80
C GLY A 37 -2.54 -11.23 -3.64
N GLU A 38 -2.92 -11.84 -4.76
CA GLU A 38 -3.81 -13.01 -4.75
C GLU A 38 -3.09 -14.20 -4.11
N ALA A 39 -3.79 -15.00 -3.32
CA ALA A 39 -3.21 -16.17 -2.68
C ALA A 39 -2.76 -17.17 -3.74
N VAL A 40 -1.49 -17.60 -3.65
CA VAL A 40 -0.88 -18.59 -4.55
C VAL A 40 -0.72 -19.94 -3.83
N LEU A 41 -0.67 -19.93 -2.49
CA LEU A 41 -0.61 -21.13 -1.63
C LEU A 41 -1.72 -21.09 -0.57
N GLY A 42 -2.06 -22.25 -0.02
CA GLY A 42 -3.00 -22.36 1.09
C GLY A 42 -2.42 -21.80 2.40
N ALA A 43 -3.29 -21.31 3.30
CA ALA A 43 -2.86 -20.78 4.60
C ALA A 43 -2.14 -21.82 5.47
N ASP A 44 -2.58 -23.08 5.42
CA ASP A 44 -2.03 -24.21 6.18
C ASP A 44 -0.84 -24.90 5.48
N ASP A 45 -0.41 -24.40 4.32
CA ASP A 45 0.74 -24.94 3.60
C ASP A 45 2.04 -24.58 4.34
N PRO A 46 2.87 -25.56 4.75
CA PRO A 46 4.13 -25.27 5.43
C PRO A 46 5.07 -24.39 4.60
N ALA A 47 5.08 -24.54 3.27
CA ALA A 47 5.88 -23.69 2.38
C ALA A 47 5.36 -22.25 2.37
N ALA A 48 4.04 -22.04 2.50
CA ALA A 48 3.48 -20.69 2.60
C ALA A 48 3.98 -19.96 3.84
N ARG A 49 4.05 -20.65 4.99
CA ARG A 49 4.56 -20.08 6.24
C ARG A 49 6.05 -19.75 6.13
N GLU A 50 6.85 -20.65 5.61
CA GLU A 50 8.30 -20.44 5.46
C GLU A 50 8.61 -19.24 4.56
N VAL A 51 7.94 -19.16 3.40
CA VAL A 51 8.08 -18.01 2.48
C VAL A 51 7.57 -16.72 3.11
N CYS A 52 6.47 -16.78 3.85
CA CYS A 52 5.94 -15.62 4.59
C CYS A 52 6.99 -15.08 5.58
N TYR A 53 7.62 -15.95 6.38
CA TYR A 53 8.66 -15.54 7.34
C TYR A 53 9.91 -15.02 6.64
N ALA A 54 10.35 -15.65 5.55
CA ALA A 54 11.46 -15.14 4.76
C ALA A 54 11.20 -13.71 4.25
N ASN A 55 9.98 -13.45 3.76
CA ASN A 55 9.59 -12.11 3.30
C ASN A 55 9.56 -11.07 4.43
N GLN A 56 9.17 -11.46 5.65
CA GLN A 56 9.24 -10.58 6.83
C GLN A 56 10.68 -10.20 7.17
N LEU A 57 11.60 -11.16 7.18
CA LEU A 57 13.00 -10.93 7.48
C LEU A 57 13.69 -10.07 6.42
N ILE A 58 13.39 -10.30 5.14
CA ILE A 58 13.88 -9.45 4.04
C ILE A 58 13.40 -8.01 4.22
N ALA A 59 12.11 -7.80 4.49
CA ALA A 59 11.55 -6.47 4.71
C ALA A 59 12.17 -5.79 5.95
N ARG A 60 12.37 -6.52 7.06
CA ARG A 60 13.07 -6.01 8.26
C ARG A 60 14.48 -5.54 7.91
N ASN A 61 15.24 -6.32 7.14
CA ASN A 61 16.60 -5.98 6.75
C ASN A 61 16.67 -4.72 5.86
N GLU A 62 15.73 -4.54 4.94
CA GLU A 62 15.63 -3.30 4.14
C GLU A 62 15.39 -2.08 5.04
N VAL A 63 14.45 -2.19 5.99
CA VAL A 63 14.12 -1.11 6.92
C VAL A 63 15.27 -0.80 7.88
N VAL A 64 15.93 -1.82 8.43
CA VAL A 64 17.13 -1.65 9.28
C VAL A 64 18.23 -0.93 8.50
N ALA A 65 18.52 -1.36 7.27
CA ALA A 65 19.53 -0.72 6.44
C ALA A 65 19.19 0.74 6.14
N PHE A 66 17.91 1.07 5.94
CA PHE A 66 17.48 2.45 5.78
C PHE A 66 17.77 3.28 7.04
N TYR A 67 17.38 2.84 8.24
CA TYR A 67 17.62 3.59 9.47
C TYR A 67 19.09 3.69 9.88
N MET A 68 19.90 2.67 9.57
CA MET A 68 21.34 2.75 9.77
C MET A 68 21.99 3.87 8.95
N ASN A 69 21.44 4.18 7.77
CA ASN A 69 21.91 5.26 6.90
C ASN A 69 21.22 6.60 7.17
N ASN A 70 20.16 6.63 7.99
CA ASN A 70 19.36 7.82 8.31
C ASN A 70 19.04 7.82 9.82
N PRO A 71 20.05 8.03 10.70
CA PRO A 71 19.92 7.85 12.14
C PRO A 71 18.91 8.81 12.81
N GLU A 72 18.59 9.93 12.17
CA GLU A 72 17.58 10.89 12.62
C GLU A 72 16.13 10.51 12.24
N ALA A 73 15.96 9.53 11.35
CA ALA A 73 14.64 9.12 10.89
C ALA A 73 13.92 8.30 11.99
N ARG A 74 12.65 8.64 12.25
CA ARG A 74 11.83 7.93 13.24
C ARG A 74 11.13 6.73 12.58
N PRO A 75 11.19 5.53 13.18
CA PRO A 75 10.49 4.36 12.67
C PRO A 75 8.97 4.57 12.60
N PRO A 76 8.32 4.43 11.42
CA PRO A 76 6.89 4.50 11.29
C PRO A 76 6.25 3.17 11.67
N MET A 77 4.98 3.24 12.04
CA MET A 77 4.16 2.09 12.42
C MET A 77 3.31 1.56 11.26
N GLN A 78 3.50 2.06 10.03
CA GLN A 78 2.71 1.65 8.86
C GLN A 78 3.61 1.30 7.66
N VAL A 79 3.33 0.17 7.02
CA VAL A 79 4.05 -0.33 5.82
C VAL A 79 4.00 0.67 4.67
N SER A 80 2.86 1.32 4.44
CA SER A 80 2.72 2.34 3.39
C SER A 80 3.66 3.53 3.60
N VAL A 81 3.92 3.93 4.85
CA VAL A 81 4.85 5.02 5.18
C VAL A 81 6.29 4.58 4.94
N LEU A 82 6.65 3.34 5.28
CA LEU A 82 7.98 2.78 4.96
C LEU A 82 8.24 2.82 3.44
N ILE A 83 7.23 2.54 2.63
CA ILE A 83 7.33 2.63 1.16
C ILE A 83 7.48 4.08 0.71
N GLN A 84 6.65 5.00 1.22
CA GLN A 84 6.72 6.42 0.87
C GLN A 84 8.07 7.06 1.26
N GLN A 85 8.69 6.61 2.35
CA GLN A 85 10.01 7.04 2.80
C GLN A 85 11.16 6.38 2.03
N GLY A 86 10.88 5.38 1.20
CA GLY A 86 11.90 4.61 0.50
C GLY A 86 12.65 3.60 1.37
N ALA A 87 12.18 3.37 2.60
CA ALA A 87 12.70 2.32 3.49
C ALA A 87 12.31 0.91 3.01
N LEU A 88 11.22 0.79 2.26
CA LEU A 88 10.83 -0.40 1.51
C LEU A 88 10.58 -0.05 0.05
N LYS A 89 10.97 -0.95 -0.85
CA LYS A 89 10.60 -0.81 -2.28
C LYS A 89 9.14 -1.15 -2.55
N LYS A 90 8.59 -2.08 -1.77
CA LYS A 90 7.20 -2.57 -1.86
C LYS A 90 6.81 -3.23 -0.53
N ALA A 91 5.52 -3.44 -0.33
CA ALA A 91 5.04 -4.20 0.81
C ALA A 91 5.51 -5.68 0.72
N PRO A 92 5.83 -6.32 1.85
CA PRO A 92 6.02 -7.77 1.89
C PRO A 92 4.73 -8.48 1.45
N VAL A 93 4.87 -9.68 0.88
CA VAL A 93 3.76 -10.47 0.32
C VAL A 93 3.65 -11.79 1.07
N CYS A 94 2.42 -12.15 1.45
CA CYS A 94 2.14 -13.44 2.04
C CYS A 94 1.61 -14.32 0.90
N PRO A 95 2.24 -15.47 0.61
CA PRO A 95 1.78 -16.34 -0.46
C PRO A 95 0.38 -16.90 -0.21
N ALA A 96 -0.11 -16.86 1.04
CA ALA A 96 -1.47 -17.21 1.41
C ALA A 96 -2.47 -16.03 1.37
N GLY A 97 -2.06 -14.85 0.86
CA GLY A 97 -2.93 -13.67 0.73
C GLY A 97 -3.15 -12.90 2.03
N GLY A 98 -2.29 -13.10 3.04
CA GLY A 98 -2.30 -12.34 4.28
C GLY A 98 -1.77 -10.92 4.11
N ASP A 99 -2.27 -10.01 4.95
CA ASP A 99 -1.81 -8.62 5.00
C ASP A 99 -0.71 -8.45 6.05
N PHE A 100 0.15 -7.46 5.85
CA PHE A 100 1.20 -7.10 6.81
C PHE A 100 0.92 -5.81 7.54
N LYS A 101 1.27 -5.80 8.83
CA LYS A 101 1.44 -4.60 9.64
C LYS A 101 2.89 -4.53 10.11
N SER A 102 3.49 -3.34 10.11
CA SER A 102 4.81 -3.18 10.75
C SER A 102 4.63 -3.23 12.26
N PHE A 103 5.42 -4.07 12.91
CA PHE A 103 5.42 -4.30 14.33
C PHE A 103 6.46 -3.42 15.00
N ASN A 104 5.96 -2.51 15.84
CA ASN A 104 6.66 -1.73 16.86
C ASN A 104 7.91 -0.95 16.39
N SER A 105 8.07 0.28 16.88
CA SER A 105 9.18 1.17 16.44
C SER A 105 10.56 0.73 16.94
N GLN A 106 10.65 -0.26 17.83
CA GLN A 106 11.89 -0.77 18.42
C GLN A 106 12.48 -1.95 17.63
N ASP A 107 11.65 -2.90 17.20
CA ASP A 107 12.12 -4.14 16.57
C ASP A 107 12.08 -4.13 15.04
N LEU A 108 11.41 -3.13 14.45
CA LEU A 108 11.25 -2.97 12.99
C LEU A 108 10.69 -4.25 12.32
N GLY A 109 9.89 -5.00 13.08
CA GLY A 109 9.33 -6.29 12.68
C GLY A 109 8.13 -6.13 11.76
N PHE A 110 7.63 -7.26 11.25
CA PHE A 110 6.42 -7.32 10.45
C PHE A 110 5.54 -8.45 10.98
N ILE A 111 4.23 -8.22 11.09
CA ILE A 111 3.26 -9.26 11.45
C ILE A 111 2.36 -9.52 10.27
N CYS A 112 2.31 -10.78 9.85
CA CYS A 112 1.33 -11.29 8.90
C CYS A 112 0.00 -11.61 9.61
N SER A 113 -1.14 -11.26 9.01
CA SER A 113 -2.47 -11.60 9.54
C SER A 113 -2.79 -13.10 9.55
N ILE A 114 -2.04 -13.93 8.81
CA ILE A 114 -2.22 -15.38 8.71
C ILE A 114 -1.18 -16.14 9.53
N HIS A 115 0.11 -15.87 9.30
CA HIS A 115 1.22 -16.65 9.89
C HIS A 115 1.86 -15.98 11.12
N GLY A 116 1.38 -14.80 11.52
CA GLY A 116 1.96 -14.05 12.63
C GLY A 116 3.32 -13.47 12.31
N GLU A 117 4.17 -13.38 13.33
CA GLU A 117 5.54 -12.87 13.26
C GLU A 117 6.52 -14.02 12.98
N ALA A 118 7.55 -13.74 12.19
CA ALA A 118 8.69 -14.61 12.03
C ALA A 118 9.42 -14.75 13.39
N PRO A 119 9.93 -15.94 13.74
CA PRO A 119 10.70 -16.10 14.97
C PRO A 119 11.94 -15.19 14.95
N ALA A 120 12.23 -14.57 16.10
CA ALA A 120 13.47 -13.85 16.31
C ALA A 120 14.65 -14.81 16.20
N ASP A 121 15.67 -14.39 15.45
CA ASP A 121 16.94 -15.08 15.26
C ASP A 121 17.84 -15.05 16.51
#